data_AF-A0A8S3W8C7-F1
#
_entry.id   AF-A0A8S3W8C7-F1
#
_cell.length_a   1.000
_cell.length_b   1.000
_cell.length_c   1.000
_cell.angle_alpha   90.00
_cell.angle_beta   90.00
_cell.angle_gamma   90.00
#
_symmetry.space_group_name_H-M   'P 1'
#
loop_
_entity.id
_entity.type
_entity.pdbx_description
1 polymer ?
#
loop_
_entity_poly.entity_id
_entity_poly.type
_entity_poly.pdbx_seq_one_letter_code
_entity_poly.pdbx_strand_id
1 'polypeptide(L)'
;MAAPPEMSEADQIKTFKDFLVQYNKLSELCFNDCIHDFTSRNLRSSEERCTLNCMEKYLRMNQRVSQRFHEFQMIANENMLALAQKSGNPS
;
A
#
# COMPACT_ATOMS: atom_id res chain seq x y z
N MET A 1 -11.17 -12.53 -27.75
CA MET A 1 -11.22 -11.83 -26.45
C MET A 1 -10.63 -12.77 -25.43
N ALA A 2 -9.43 -12.51 -24.91
CA ALA A 2 -8.87 -13.32 -23.84
C ALA A 2 -9.69 -13.04 -22.57
N ALA A 3 -10.24 -14.09 -21.96
CA ALA A 3 -10.84 -13.98 -20.63
C ALA A 3 -9.76 -13.43 -19.66
N PRO A 4 -10.09 -12.50 -18.75
CA PRO A 4 -9.16 -12.10 -17.72
C PRO A 4 -8.72 -13.35 -16.92
N PRO A 5 -7.45 -13.43 -16.49
CA PRO A 5 -6.97 -14.57 -15.74
C PRO A 5 -7.78 -14.69 -14.43
N GLU A 6 -8.44 -15.84 -14.23
CA GLU A 6 -9.10 -16.19 -12.98
C GLU A 6 -8.03 -16.22 -11.87
N MET A 7 -8.19 -15.39 -10.85
CA MET A 7 -7.25 -15.30 -9.73
C MET A 7 -7.26 -16.61 -8.94
N SER A 8 -6.10 -17.25 -8.79
CA SER A 8 -6.03 -18.56 -8.14
C SER A 8 -6.43 -18.47 -6.66
N GLU A 9 -6.90 -19.58 -6.09
CA GLU A 9 -7.22 -19.66 -4.66
C GLU A 9 -6.01 -19.26 -3.79
N ALA A 10 -4.80 -19.64 -4.22
CA ALA A 10 -3.56 -19.26 -3.56
C ALA A 10 -3.33 -17.74 -3.58
N ASP A 11 -3.63 -17.07 -4.70
CA ASP A 11 -3.52 -15.61 -4.82
C ASP A 11 -4.52 -14.90 -3.93
N GLN A 12 -5.76 -15.39 -3.86
CA GLN A 12 -6.79 -14.85 -2.96
C GLN A 12 -6.38 -14.94 -1.49
N ILE A 13 -5.89 -16.11 -1.07
CA ILE A 13 -5.38 -16.32 0.29
C ILE A 13 -4.22 -15.37 0.60
N LYS A 14 -3.31 -15.18 -0.37
CA LYS A 14 -2.19 -14.25 -0.23
C LYS A 14 -2.68 -12.81 -0.07
N THR A 15 -3.57 -12.34 -0.93
CA THR A 15 -4.14 -10.99 -0.83
C THR A 15 -4.81 -10.74 0.52
N PHE A 16 -5.55 -11.73 1.04
CA PHE A 16 -6.18 -11.62 2.35
C PHE A 16 -5.15 -11.56 3.50
N LYS A 17 -4.10 -12.39 3.44
CA LYS A 17 -2.99 -12.32 4.41
C LYS A 17 -2.30 -10.95 4.38
N ASP A 18 -2.01 -10.44 3.20
CA ASP A 18 -1.38 -9.13 3.03
C ASP A 18 -2.29 -8.02 3.60
N PHE A 19 -3.60 -8.11 3.39
CA PHE A 19 -4.57 -7.19 4.00
C PHE A 19 -4.49 -7.22 5.54
N LEU A 20 -4.47 -8.40 6.16
CA LEU A 20 -4.40 -8.52 7.63
C LEU A 20 -3.10 -7.93 8.20
N VAL A 21 -1.98 -8.12 7.50
CA VAL A 21 -0.70 -7.50 7.89
C VAL A 21 -0.80 -5.98 7.85
N GLN A 22 -1.39 -5.41 6.79
CA GLN A 22 -1.57 -3.96 6.69
C GLN A 22 -2.56 -3.43 7.72
N TYR A 23 -3.65 -4.17 7.99
CA TYR A 23 -4.61 -3.83 9.03
C TYR A 23 -3.94 -3.69 10.39
N ASN A 24 -3.18 -4.72 10.81
CA ASN A 24 -2.49 -4.69 12.10
C ASN A 24 -1.48 -3.54 12.20
N LYS A 25 -0.71 -3.30 11.13
CA LYS A 25 0.25 -2.21 11.08
C LYS A 25 -0.41 -0.83 11.21
N LEU A 26 -1.53 -0.64 10.53
CA LEU A 26 -2.31 0.59 10.60
C LEU A 26 -2.90 0.80 11.98
N SER A 27 -3.48 -0.24 12.57
CA SER A 27 -4.03 -0.20 13.92
C SER A 27 -2.99 0.20 14.96
N GLU A 28 -1.80 -0.41 14.91
CA GLU A 28 -0.68 -0.07 15.82
C GLU A 28 -0.22 1.38 15.64
N LEU A 29 -0.04 1.82 14.39
CA LEU A 29 0.40 3.19 14.09
C LEU A 29 -0.59 4.23 14.60
N CYS A 30 -1.88 4.07 14.28
CA CYS A 30 -2.89 5.03 14.72
C CYS A 30 -3.14 4.97 16.23
N PHE A 31 -2.95 3.80 16.87
CA PHE A 31 -3.01 3.71 18.33
C PHE A 31 -1.90 4.55 18.97
N ASN A 32 -0.65 4.34 18.54
CA ASN A 32 0.51 5.05 19.08
C ASN A 32 0.48 6.57 18.84
N ASP A 33 -0.06 7.00 17.69
CA ASP A 33 -0.11 8.42 17.34
C ASP A 33 -1.29 9.17 17.97
N CYS A 34 -2.43 8.50 18.20
CA CYS A 34 -3.68 9.16 18.57
C CYS A 34 -4.18 8.86 19.98
N ILE A 35 -3.85 7.71 20.57
CA ILE A 35 -4.37 7.31 21.89
C ILE A 35 -3.34 7.65 22.94
N HIS A 36 -3.65 8.67 23.74
CA HIS A 36 -2.70 9.25 24.69
C HIS A 36 -3.31 9.47 26.08
N ASP A 37 -4.64 9.42 26.22
CA ASP A 37 -5.32 9.55 27.50
C ASP A 37 -5.85 8.21 28.02
N PHE A 38 -5.26 7.75 29.12
CA PHE A 38 -5.59 6.48 29.76
C PHE A 38 -6.35 6.66 31.10
N THR A 39 -6.99 7.80 31.30
CA THR A 39 -7.80 8.08 32.51
C THR A 39 -9.19 7.44 32.48
N SER A 40 -9.61 6.91 31.33
CA SER A 40 -10.94 6.36 31.07
C SER A 40 -10.84 5.14 30.15
N ARG A 41 -11.82 4.23 30.21
CA ARG A 41 -11.95 3.11 29.26
C ARG A 41 -12.55 3.54 27.91
N ASN A 42 -13.18 4.71 27.88
CA ASN A 42 -13.74 5.30 26.66
C ASN A 42 -12.73 6.26 26.05
N LEU A 43 -12.69 6.30 24.72
CA LEU A 43 -11.91 7.27 23.96
C LEU A 43 -12.49 8.68 24.13
N ARG A 44 -11.62 9.69 24.11
CA ARG A 44 -12.08 11.08 23.97
C ARG A 44 -12.46 11.39 22.53
N SER A 45 -13.36 12.35 22.34
CA SER A 45 -13.76 12.81 21.01
C SER A 45 -12.59 13.31 20.15
N SER A 46 -11.53 13.84 20.77
CA SER A 46 -10.29 14.22 20.10
C SER A 46 -9.50 13.01 19.59
N GLU A 47 -9.43 11.93 20.37
CA GLU A 47 -8.73 10.69 20.02
C GLU A 47 -9.50 9.96 18.91
N GLU A 48 -10.83 9.86 19.02
CA GLU A 48 -11.70 9.30 17.97
C GLU A 48 -11.50 10.02 16.63
N ARG A 49 -11.53 11.35 16.64
CA ARG A 49 -11.29 12.16 15.44
C ARG A 49 -9.87 11.97 14.91
N CYS A 50 -8.87 11.87 15.78
CA CYS A 50 -7.50 11.60 15.38
C CYS A 50 -7.38 10.25 14.67
N THR A 51 -7.93 9.17 15.25
CA THR A 51 -7.85 7.82 14.69
C THR A 51 -8.51 7.73 13.31
N LEU A 52 -9.67 8.39 13.11
CA LEU A 52 -10.33 8.46 11.81
C LEU A 52 -9.47 9.18 10.76
N ASN A 53 -8.92 10.34 11.13
CA ASN A 53 -8.04 11.11 10.24
C ASN A 53 -6.73 10.35 9.93
N CYS A 54 -6.18 9.65 10.92
CA CYS A 54 -4.99 8.83 10.78
C CYS A 54 -5.20 7.73 9.74
N MET A 55 -6.30 6.97 9.86
CA MET A 55 -6.68 5.95 8.88
C MET A 55 -6.81 6.52 7.47
N GLU A 56 -7.60 7.57 7.29
CA GLU A 56 -7.85 8.18 5.98
C GLU A 56 -6.53 8.69 5.35
N LYS A 57 -5.70 9.37 6.15
CA LYS A 57 -4.41 9.89 5.71
C LYS A 57 -3.47 8.76 5.32
N TYR A 58 -3.39 7.69 6.11
CA TYR A 58 -2.55 6.54 5.82
C TYR A 58 -2.93 5.85 4.51
N LEU A 59 -4.22 5.61 4.29
CA LEU A 59 -4.70 4.96 3.07
C LEU A 59 -4.44 5.83 1.84
N ARG A 60 -4.73 7.13 1.91
CA ARG A 60 -4.42 8.08 0.82
C ARG A 60 -2.94 8.17 0.53
N MET A 61 -2.11 8.18 1.58
CA MET A 61 -0.66 8.17 1.43
C MET A 61 -0.19 6.90 0.73
N ASN A 62 -0.63 5.72 1.15
CA ASN A 62 -0.26 4.46 0.51
C ASN A 62 -0.64 4.45 -0.96
N GLN A 63 -1.86 4.86 -1.31
CA GLN A 63 -2.30 4.94 -2.71
C GLN A 63 -1.40 5.88 -3.53
N ARG A 64 -1.08 7.06 -3.00
CA ARG A 64 -0.20 8.02 -3.69
C ARG A 64 1.23 7.50 -3.85
N VAL A 65 1.78 6.86 -2.82
CA VAL A 65 3.11 6.24 -2.87
C VAL A 65 3.13 5.11 -3.90
N SER A 66 2.12 4.23 -3.90
CA SER A 66 1.99 3.15 -4.89
C SER A 66 1.93 3.68 -6.32
N GLN A 67 1.22 4.79 -6.56
CA GLN A 67 1.17 5.43 -7.87
C GLN A 67 2.58 5.89 -8.32
N ARG A 68 3.29 6.62 -7.47
CA ARG A 68 4.65 7.10 -7.81
C ARG A 68 5.64 5.95 -7.99
N PHE A 69 5.48 4.89 -7.20
CA PHE A 69 6.31 3.69 -7.35
C PHE A 69 6.07 2.99 -8.69
N HIS A 70 4.81 2.86 -9.12
CA HIS A 70 4.48 2.33 -10.44
C HIS A 70 5.05 3.18 -11.57
N GLU A 71 4.92 4.52 -11.49
CA GLU A 71 5.52 5.44 -12.47
C GLU A 71 7.03 5.23 -12.59
N PHE A 72 7.73 5.10 -11.46
CA PHE A 72 9.16 4.85 -11.44
C PHE A 72 9.54 3.48 -12.04
N GLN A 73 8.79 2.42 -11.71
CA GLN A 73 9.03 1.09 -12.26
C GLN A 73 8.87 1.04 -13.78
N MET A 74 7.87 1.76 -14.33
CA MET A 74 7.66 1.85 -15.77
C MET A 74 8.85 2.52 -16.46
N ILE A 75 9.31 3.67 -15.96
CA ILE A 75 10.47 4.39 -16.52
C ILE A 75 11.75 3.52 -16.44
N ALA A 76 11.98 2.86 -15.31
CA ALA A 76 13.13 1.97 -15.16
C ALA A 76 13.10 0.82 -16.15
N ASN A 77 11.93 0.22 -16.37
CA ASN A 77 11.74 -0.86 -17.34
C ASN A 77 11.95 -0.39 -18.79
N GLU A 78 11.42 0.78 -19.17
CA GLU A 78 11.65 1.39 -20.49
C GLU A 78 13.15 1.63 -20.75
N ASN A 79 13.86 2.19 -19.77
CA ASN A 79 15.30 2.42 -19.87
C ASN A 79 16.08 1.10 -20.02
N MET A 80 15.70 0.06 -19.28
CA MET A 80 16.30 -1.27 -19.38
C MET A 80 16.09 -1.88 -20.78
N LEU A 81 14.88 -1.76 -21.33
CA LEU A 81 14.56 -2.25 -22.68
C LEU A 81 15.35 -1.49 -23.76
N ALA A 82 15.49 -0.17 -23.62
CA ALA A 82 16.27 0.65 -24.55
C ALA A 82 17.78 0.29 -24.53
N LEU A 83 18.32 -0.05 -23.36
CA LEU A 83 19.70 -0.55 -23.22
C LEU A 83 19.87 -1.94 -23.86
N ALA A 84 18.91 -2.84 -23.64
CA ALA A 84 18.92 -4.18 -24.23
C ALA A 84 18.88 -4.14 -25.77
N GLN A 85 18.07 -3.25 -26.35
CA GLN A 85 18.02 -3.04 -27.81
C GLN A 85 19.34 -2.54 -28.39
N LYS A 86 20.06 -1.64 -27.69
CA LYS A 86 21.37 -1.13 -28.13
C LYS A 86 22.47 -2.20 -28.07
N SER A 87 22.37 -3.16 -27.14
CA SER A 87 23.31 -4.29 -27.06
C SER A 87 23.06 -5.40 -28.09
N GLY A 88 21.88 -5.42 -28.73
CA GLY A 88 21.48 -6.48 -29.67
C GLY A 88 21.77 -6.23 -31.15
N ASN A 89 22.45 -5.12 -31.51
CA ASN A 89 22.77 -4.80 -32.90
C ASN A 89 24.30 -4.95 -33.12
N PRO A 90 24.81 -6.13 -33.54
CA PRO A 90 26.15 -6.22 -34.09
C PRO A 90 26.15 -5.55 -35.47
N SER A 91 27.10 -4.65 -35.68
CA SER A 91 27.39 -4.01 -36.97
C SER A 91 27.54 -5.01 -38.12
#